data_AF-A0A2J6HRT2-F1
#
_entry.id   AF-A0A2J6HRT2-F1
#
_cell.length_a   1.000
_cell.length_b   1.000
_cell.length_c   1.000
_cell.angle_alpha   90.00
_cell.angle_beta   90.00
_cell.angle_gamma   90.00
#
_symmetry.space_group_name_H-M   'P 1'
#
loop_
_entity.id
_entity.type
_entity.pdbx_description
1 polymer ?
#
loop_
_entity_poly.entity_id
_entity_poly.type
_entity_poly.pdbx_seq_one_letter_code
_entity_poly.pdbx_strand_id
1 'polypeptide(L)' 'MSFRSEKILSLAGEDFSKKNGHDLIDLFHKYLNNGIHGLCFSSYEDGQGPGTIISKEQINRRIEIIKPFTKWIRTF' A
#
# COMPACT_ATOMS: atom_id res chain seq x y z
N MET A 1 -31.80 -5.41 1.98
CA MET A 1 -30.65 -5.78 1.12
C MET A 1 -31.03 -7.04 0.34
N SER A 2 -30.86 -7.07 -0.99
CA SER A 2 -31.21 -8.27 -1.78
C SER A 2 -30.23 -9.40 -1.48
N PHE A 3 -30.72 -10.57 -1.09
CA PHE A 3 -29.90 -11.76 -0.97
C PHE A 3 -29.34 -12.14 -2.35
N ARG A 4 -28.01 -12.15 -2.47
CA ARG A 4 -27.27 -12.49 -3.68
C ARG A 4 -26.36 -13.65 -3.34
N SER A 5 -26.77 -14.87 -3.70
CA SER A 5 -26.04 -16.10 -3.38
C SER A 5 -24.61 -16.09 -3.93
N GLU A 6 -24.38 -15.37 -5.03
CA GLU A 6 -23.08 -15.19 -5.67
C GLU A 6 -22.13 -14.25 -4.91
N LYS A 7 -22.60 -13.56 -3.86
CA LYS A 7 -21.81 -12.59 -3.09
C LYS A 7 -21.59 -12.98 -1.63
N ILE A 8 -21.94 -14.22 -1.26
CA ILE A 8 -21.67 -14.74 0.09
C ILE A 8 -20.16 -14.67 0.33
N LEU A 9 -19.75 -13.99 1.41
CA LEU A 9 -18.34 -13.76 1.80
C LEU A 9 -17.50 -12.95 0.80
N SER A 10 -18.11 -12.21 -0.13
CA SER A 10 -17.38 -11.35 -1.08
C SER A 10 -16.52 -10.24 -0.44
N LEU A 11 -16.72 -9.98 0.86
CA LEU A 11 -15.96 -9.03 1.66
C LEU A 11 -15.09 -9.71 2.73
N ALA A 12 -15.13 -11.05 2.83
CA ALA A 12 -14.29 -11.76 3.78
C ALA A 12 -12.84 -11.65 3.32
N GLY A 13 -12.01 -11.05 4.17
CA GLY A 13 -10.57 -10.95 3.96
C GLY A 13 -9.83 -12.26 4.27
N GLU A 14 -8.50 -12.20 4.23
CA GLU A 14 -7.63 -13.28 4.68
C GLU A 14 -7.75 -13.45 6.21
N ASP A 15 -7.81 -14.68 6.71
CA ASP A 15 -7.72 -14.98 8.14
C ASP A 15 -6.25 -15.06 8.57
N PHE A 16 -5.85 -14.18 9.49
CA PHE A 16 -4.47 -14.10 10.01
C PHE A 16 -4.28 -14.81 11.35
N SER A 17 -5.33 -15.37 11.97
CA SER A 17 -5.30 -15.91 13.34
C SER A 17 -4.30 -17.07 13.54
N LYS A 18 -3.93 -17.77 12.46
CA LYS A 18 -3.01 -18.92 12.47
C LYS A 18 -1.63 -18.60 11.89
N LYS A 19 -1.36 -17.35 11.52
CA LYS A 19 -0.10 -16.95 10.87
C LYS A 19 0.89 -16.43 11.92
N ASN A 20 2.14 -16.90 11.83
CA ASN A 20 3.24 -16.36 12.63
C ASN A 20 3.90 -15.16 11.91
N GLY A 21 4.89 -14.52 12.54
CA GLY A 21 5.56 -13.35 11.96
C GLY A 21 6.23 -13.60 10.61
N HIS A 22 6.80 -14.79 10.40
CA HIS A 22 7.41 -15.16 9.12
C HIS A 22 6.34 -15.33 8.02
N ASP A 23 5.23 -15.98 8.35
CA ASP A 23 4.10 -16.15 7.41
C ASP A 23 3.53 -14.80 6.95
N LEU A 24 3.51 -13.79 7.85
CA LEU A 24 3.07 -12.44 7.52
C LEU A 24 4.05 -11.71 6.59
N ILE A 25 5.36 -11.89 6.80
CA ILE A 25 6.40 -11.33 5.93
C ILE A 25 6.31 -11.93 4.53
N ASP A 26 6.17 -13.25 4.43
CA ASP A 26 6.05 -13.94 3.15
C ASP A 26 4.78 -13.53 2.42
N LEU A 27 3.67 -13.40 3.15
CA LEU A 27 2.40 -12.94 2.60
C LEU A 27 2.49 -11.49 2.11
N PHE A 28 3.17 -10.61 2.85
CA PHE A 28 3.44 -9.25 2.42
C PHE A 28 4.24 -9.22 1.12
N HIS A 29 5.35 -9.97 1.04
CA HIS A 29 6.16 -10.05 -0.18
C HIS A 29 5.38 -10.60 -1.36
N LYS A 30 4.53 -11.62 -1.14
CA LYS A 30 3.64 -12.15 -2.18
C LYS A 30 2.74 -11.04 -2.75
N TYR A 31 2.06 -10.27 -1.91
CA TYR A 31 1.18 -9.20 -2.40
C TYR A 31 1.95 -8.03 -3.01
N LEU A 32 3.09 -7.65 -2.43
CA LEU A 32 3.94 -6.60 -2.95
C LEU A 32 4.45 -6.94 -4.36
N ASN A 33 4.94 -8.16 -4.56
CA ASN A 33 5.47 -8.64 -5.84
C ASN A 33 4.39 -8.88 -6.89
N ASN A 34 3.16 -9.21 -6.47
CA ASN A 34 2.01 -9.27 -7.38
C ASN A 34 1.62 -7.88 -7.93
N GLY A 35 2.11 -6.82 -7.30
CA GLY A 35 1.89 -5.45 -7.70
C GLY A 35 0.60 -4.86 -7.09
N ILE A 36 0.73 -3.63 -6.64
CA ILE A 36 -0.35 -2.81 -6.11
C ILE A 36 -0.91 -1.96 -7.25
N HIS A 37 -2.24 -1.83 -7.34
CA HIS A 37 -2.84 -1.05 -8.41
C HIS A 37 -2.39 0.43 -8.35
N GLY A 38 -2.45 1.04 -7.17
CA GLY A 38 -1.82 2.34 -6.95
C GLY A 38 -1.56 2.63 -5.47
N LEU A 39 -0.65 3.57 -5.23
CA LEU A 39 -0.23 3.96 -3.89
C LEU A 39 -0.33 5.48 -3.72
N CYS A 40 -0.87 5.91 -2.60
CA CYS A 40 -0.91 7.30 -2.19
C CYS A 40 0.01 7.49 -0.99
N PHE A 41 0.90 8.49 -1.01
CA PHE A 41 1.81 8.75 0.10
C PHE A 41 2.03 10.24 0.36
N SER A 42 2.27 10.59 1.62
CA SER A 42 2.63 11.96 2.02
C SER A 42 4.04 12.30 1.56
N SER A 43 4.21 13.45 0.93
CA SER A 43 5.54 13.93 0.62
C SER A 43 6.31 14.41 1.85
N TYR A 44 5.72 14.57 3.04
CA TYR A 44 6.47 15.01 4.23
C TYR A 44 7.45 13.98 4.77
N GLU A 45 8.63 14.43 5.18
CA GLU A 45 9.58 13.71 6.03
C GLU A 45 9.36 14.01 7.52
N ASP A 46 10.06 13.28 8.38
CA ASP A 46 9.95 13.45 9.82
C ASP A 46 10.23 14.89 10.23
N GLY A 47 9.30 15.49 10.99
CA GLY A 47 9.38 16.88 11.43
C GLY A 47 8.88 17.92 10.41
N GLN A 48 8.50 17.53 9.20
CA GLN A 48 7.91 18.45 8.23
C GLN A 48 6.40 18.61 8.44
N GLY A 49 5.89 19.80 8.12
CA GLY A 49 4.48 20.15 8.21
C GLY A 49 4.09 21.31 7.31
N PRO A 50 2.89 21.89 7.48
CA PRO A 50 2.41 22.99 6.66
C PRO A 50 3.41 24.15 6.58
N GLY A 51 3.69 24.62 5.36
CA GLY A 51 4.68 25.69 5.12
C GLY A 51 6.11 25.20 4.94
N THR A 52 6.38 23.90 5.13
CA THR A 52 7.70 23.32 4.82
C THR A 52 7.88 23.19 3.31
N ILE A 53 9.06 23.54 2.81
CA ILE A 53 9.41 23.35 1.40
C ILE A 53 9.75 21.88 1.17
N ILE A 54 9.02 21.25 0.25
CA ILE A 54 9.31 19.88 -0.22
C ILE A 54 10.22 19.97 -1.44
N SER A 55 11.35 19.25 -1.42
CA SER A 55 12.27 19.21 -2.56
C SER A 55 11.86 18.14 -3.59
N LYS A 56 12.30 18.32 -4.83
CA LYS A 56 12.09 17.34 -5.90
C LYS A 56 12.80 16.02 -5.58
N GLU A 57 13.98 16.10 -4.98
CA GLU A 57 14.83 14.98 -4.63
C GLU A 57 14.15 14.08 -3.59
N GLN A 58 13.49 14.69 -2.60
CA GLN A 58 12.70 14.01 -1.58
C GLN A 58 11.54 13.20 -2.19
N ILE A 59 10.81 13.79 -3.14
CA ILE A 59 9.73 13.11 -3.86
C ILE A 59 10.28 11.96 -4.71
N ASN A 60 11.32 12.22 -5.50
CA ASN A 60 11.93 11.24 -6.41
C ASN A 60 12.45 10.00 -5.66
N ARG A 61 13.13 10.20 -4.53
CA ARG A 61 13.66 9.10 -3.71
C ARG A 61 12.56 8.11 -3.33
N ARG A 62 11.40 8.61 -2.92
CA ARG A 62 10.26 7.76 -2.54
C ARG A 62 9.61 7.08 -3.73
N ILE A 63 9.42 7.82 -4.84
CA ILE A 63 8.86 7.28 -6.07
C ILE A 63 9.70 6.09 -6.57
N GLU A 64 11.02 6.21 -6.61
CA GLU A 64 11.87 5.13 -7.12
C GLU A 64 11.83 3.86 -6.26
N ILE A 65 11.55 3.96 -4.96
CA ILE A 65 11.35 2.79 -4.08
C ILE A 65 10.04 2.05 -4.42
N ILE A 66 8.95 2.78 -4.67
CA ILE A 66 7.60 2.21 -4.82
C ILE A 66 7.22 1.89 -6.28
N LYS A 67 7.88 2.52 -7.24
CA LYS A 67 7.62 2.40 -8.68
C LYS A 67 7.69 0.97 -9.21
N PRO A 68 8.61 0.10 -8.77
CA PRO A 68 8.64 -1.30 -9.24
C PRO A 68 7.39 -2.10 -8.85
N PHE A 69 6.65 -1.65 -7.83
CA PHE A 69 5.55 -2.40 -7.21
C PHE A 69 4.16 -1.78 -7.45
N THR A 70 4.07 -0.68 -8.22
CA THR A 70 2.82 0.09 -8.37
C THR A 70 2.55 0.46 -9.83
N LYS A 71 1.27 0.59 -10.24
CA LYS A 71 0.92 1.07 -11.59
C LYS A 71 0.75 2.59 -11.65
N TRP A 72 0.27 3.21 -10.58
CA TRP A 72 0.17 4.67 -10.46
C TRP A 72 0.46 5.13 -9.05
N ILE A 73 0.95 6.36 -8.95
CA ILE A 73 1.39 6.98 -7.71
C ILE A 73 0.70 8.33 -7.58
N ARG A 74 0.19 8.62 -6.38
CA ARG A 74 -0.30 9.94 -5.99
C ARG A 74 0.46 10.40 -4.76
N THR A 75 0.82 11.68 -4.73
CA THR A 75 1.37 12.30 -3.53
C THR A 75 0.58 13.54 -3.15
N PHE A 76 0.61 13.89 -1.86
CA PHE A 76 -0.02 15.05 -1.25
C PHE A 76 0.96 15.76 -0.32
#